data_AF-A0A946DSW8-F1
#
_entry.id   AF-A0A946DSW8-F1
#
_cell.length_a   1.000
_cell.length_b   1.000
_cell.length_c   1.000
_cell.angle_alpha   90.00
_cell.angle_beta   90.00
_cell.angle_gamma   90.00
#
_symmetry.space_group_name_H-M   'P 1'
#
loop_
_entity.id
_entity.type
_entity.pdbx_description
1 polymer ?
#
loop_
_entity_poly.entity_id
_entity_poly.type
_entity_poly.pdbx_seq_one_letter_code
_entity_poly.pdbx_strand_id
1 'polypeptide(L)'
;MRLHGLSVRLFAGLALVGVVLSGCQNMNHAQRGTAVGAGTGTVLGAIIGHQTGNKELGALIGAGTGAAAGHVIGNSQDVAEERDAAIVQAHHAQRRQRFVESAVTNRDIIEMTHQGLPEQTIVNSINERGGRFDTSPDQLIYMNKAGVSQSVVQAMQQYNTRRY
;
A
#
# COMPACT_ATOMS: atom_id res chain seq x y z
N MET A 1 51.75 5.23 22.26
CA MET A 1 50.63 6.17 22.00
C MET A 1 49.91 5.96 20.66
N ARG A 2 50.18 4.92 19.84
CA ARG A 2 49.49 4.72 18.53
C ARG A 2 48.13 4.00 18.61
N LEU A 3 47.79 3.34 19.72
CA LEU A 3 46.55 2.56 19.85
C LEU A 3 45.28 3.40 20.07
N HIS A 4 45.36 4.52 20.80
CA HIS A 4 44.19 5.40 21.04
C HIS A 4 43.74 6.18 19.79
N GLY A 5 44.65 6.49 18.88
CA GLY A 5 44.31 7.15 17.61
C GLY A 5 43.63 6.23 16.60
N LEU A 6 43.87 4.91 16.69
CA LEU A 6 43.28 3.92 15.79
C LEU A 6 41.82 3.63 16.16
N SER A 7 41.51 3.48 17.46
CA SER A 7 40.15 3.26 17.96
C SER A 7 39.24 4.46 17.73
N VAL A 8 39.75 5.69 17.90
CA VAL A 8 38.98 6.93 17.62
C VAL A 8 38.68 7.09 16.13
N ARG A 9 39.60 6.72 15.23
CA ARG A 9 39.37 6.74 13.78
C ARG A 9 38.36 5.68 13.32
N LEU A 10 38.39 4.50 13.94
CA LEU A 10 37.42 3.43 13.68
C LEU A 10 36.00 3.83 14.12
N PHE A 11 35.87 4.42 15.31
CA PHE A 11 34.59 4.95 15.81
C PHE A 11 34.07 6.12 14.97
N ALA A 12 34.95 7.05 14.56
CA ALA A 12 34.56 8.16 13.69
C ALA A 12 34.13 7.69 12.29
N GLY A 13 34.80 6.68 11.73
CA GLY A 13 34.41 6.06 10.45
C GLY A 13 33.05 5.35 10.52
N LEU A 14 32.80 4.59 11.59
CA LEU A 14 31.52 3.91 11.80
C LEU A 14 30.36 4.90 12.01
N ALA A 15 30.60 6.00 12.74
CA ALA A 15 29.63 7.07 12.93
C ALA A 15 29.29 7.80 11.62
N LEU A 16 30.29 8.06 10.76
CA LEU A 16 30.09 8.68 9.44
C LEU A 16 29.24 7.79 8.52
N VAL A 17 29.49 6.48 8.52
CA VAL A 17 28.67 5.49 7.82
C VAL A 17 27.22 5.53 8.33
N GLY A 18 27.02 5.60 9.65
CA GLY A 18 25.67 5.73 10.23
C GLY A 18 24.91 6.99 9.76
N VAL A 19 25.58 8.13 9.62
CA VAL A 19 24.97 9.39 9.15
C VAL A 19 24.60 9.30 7.67
N VAL A 20 25.46 8.70 6.84
CA VAL A 20 25.19 8.50 5.41
C VAL A 20 24.02 7.53 5.19
N LEU A 21 23.94 6.44 5.95
CA LEU A 21 22.81 5.51 5.88
C LEU A 21 21.50 6.14 6.36
N SER A 22 21.55 7.05 7.33
CA SER A 22 20.36 7.79 7.81
C SER A 22 19.83 8.76 6.74
N GLY A 23 20.72 9.37 5.95
CA GLY A 23 20.35 10.21 4.80
C GLY A 23 19.69 9.44 3.64
N CYS A 24 19.97 8.13 3.51
CA CYS A 24 19.36 7.28 2.50
C CYS A 24 17.89 6.93 2.76
N GLN A 25 17.35 7.16 3.96
CA GLN A 25 15.96 6.81 4.28
C GLN A 25 14.93 7.74 3.61
N ASN A 26 15.33 8.95 3.22
CA ASN A 26 14.46 9.96 2.61
C ASN A 26 14.78 10.22 1.14
N MET A 27 15.40 9.26 0.45
CA MET A 27 15.74 9.35 -0.97
C MET A 27 14.83 8.43 -1.77
N ASN A 28 14.44 8.87 -2.96
CA ASN A 28 13.79 7.98 -3.93
C ASN A 28 14.80 6.98 -4.53
N HIS A 29 14.32 5.97 -5.24
CA HIS A 29 15.17 4.91 -5.77
C HIS A 29 16.17 5.44 -6.79
N ALA A 30 15.80 6.43 -7.61
CA ALA A 30 16.70 7.09 -8.55
C ALA A 30 17.90 7.72 -7.82
N GLN A 31 17.66 8.53 -6.80
CA GLN A 31 18.70 9.20 -6.03
C GLN A 31 19.58 8.20 -5.28
N ARG A 32 18.96 7.19 -4.65
CA ARG A 32 19.70 6.13 -3.95
C ARG A 32 20.57 5.32 -4.92
N GLY A 33 20.02 4.99 -6.09
CA GLY A 33 20.74 4.32 -7.16
C GLY A 33 21.92 5.14 -7.67
N THR A 34 21.73 6.44 -7.89
CA THR A 34 22.81 7.37 -8.25
C THR A 34 23.92 7.38 -7.20
N ALA A 35 23.57 7.54 -5.91
CA ALA A 35 24.55 7.65 -4.83
C ALA A 35 25.35 6.34 -4.63
N VAL A 36 24.66 5.20 -4.62
CA VAL A 36 25.30 3.88 -4.47
C VAL A 36 26.15 3.57 -5.71
N GLY A 37 25.63 3.83 -6.91
CA GLY A 37 26.34 3.63 -8.17
C GLY A 37 27.59 4.52 -8.28
N ALA A 38 27.50 5.79 -7.88
CA ALA A 38 28.64 6.69 -7.84
C ALA A 38 29.70 6.22 -6.83
N GLY A 39 29.29 5.88 -5.61
CA GLY A 39 30.22 5.46 -4.56
C GLY A 39 30.95 4.17 -4.91
N THR A 40 30.21 3.15 -5.36
CA THR A 40 30.79 1.87 -5.79
C THR A 40 31.63 2.01 -7.05
N GLY A 41 31.15 2.78 -8.04
CA GLY A 41 31.86 3.08 -9.27
C GLY A 41 33.17 3.84 -9.04
N THR A 42 33.22 4.75 -8.07
CA THR A 42 34.44 5.48 -7.69
C THR A 42 35.51 4.52 -7.20
N VAL A 43 35.15 3.58 -6.32
CA VAL A 43 36.10 2.62 -5.74
C VAL A 43 36.66 1.69 -6.82
N LEU A 44 35.78 1.07 -7.62
CA LEU A 44 36.19 0.17 -8.69
C LEU A 44 36.99 0.91 -9.78
N GLY A 45 36.53 2.08 -10.17
CA GLY A 45 37.19 2.94 -11.15
C GLY A 45 38.57 3.40 -10.69
N ALA A 46 38.75 3.71 -9.40
CA ALA A 46 40.05 4.05 -8.84
C ALA A 46 41.03 2.87 -8.87
N ILE A 47 40.56 1.65 -8.62
CA ILE A 47 41.39 0.43 -8.66
C ILE A 47 41.86 0.16 -10.08
N ILE A 48 40.95 0.17 -11.05
CA ILE A 48 41.27 -0.08 -12.47
C ILE A 48 42.14 1.07 -13.01
N GLY A 49 41.77 2.32 -12.74
CA GLY A 49 42.53 3.49 -13.16
C GLY A 49 43.95 3.51 -12.58
N HIS A 50 44.15 3.02 -11.36
CA HIS A 50 45.48 2.89 -10.77
C HIS A 50 46.38 1.91 -11.56
N GLN A 51 45.82 0.83 -12.11
CA GLN A 51 46.57 -0.11 -12.95
C GLN A 51 47.02 0.50 -14.28
N THR A 52 46.28 1.47 -14.80
CA THR A 52 46.59 2.18 -16.05
C THR A 52 47.27 3.55 -15.80
N GLY A 53 47.77 3.80 -14.59
CA GLY A 53 48.49 5.02 -14.23
C GLY A 53 47.64 6.28 -14.03
N ASN A 54 46.31 6.16 -14.04
CA ASN A 54 45.37 7.29 -13.95
C ASN A 54 44.23 7.02 -12.96
N LYS A 55 44.57 6.96 -11.66
CA LYS A 55 43.62 6.68 -10.57
C LYS A 55 42.45 7.67 -10.51
N GLU A 56 42.72 8.97 -10.59
CA GLU A 56 41.69 10.02 -10.50
C GLU A 56 40.72 9.97 -11.67
N LEU A 57 41.25 9.79 -12.88
CA LEU A 57 40.44 9.67 -14.08
C LEU A 57 39.56 8.42 -14.02
N GLY A 58 40.13 7.28 -13.61
CA GLY A 58 39.36 6.04 -13.44
C GLY A 58 38.27 6.18 -12.38
N ALA A 59 38.57 6.84 -11.25
CA ALA A 59 37.60 7.11 -10.20
C ALA A 59 36.44 7.99 -10.69
N LEU A 60 36.74 9.07 -11.41
CA LEU A 60 35.73 9.99 -11.93
C LEU A 60 34.84 9.35 -13.00
N ILE A 61 35.44 8.60 -13.93
CA ILE A 61 34.69 7.86 -14.96
C ILE A 61 33.80 6.81 -14.31
N GLY A 62 34.34 6.06 -13.34
CA GLY A 62 33.58 5.06 -12.59
C GLY A 62 32.42 5.69 -11.81
N ALA A 63 32.65 6.82 -11.16
CA ALA A 63 31.62 7.58 -10.46
C ALA A 63 30.51 8.04 -11.41
N GLY A 64 30.86 8.69 -12.53
CA GLY A 64 29.88 9.21 -13.49
C GLY A 64 29.07 8.09 -14.16
N THR A 65 29.73 7.02 -14.59
CA THR A 65 29.08 5.89 -15.25
C THR A 65 28.18 5.13 -14.27
N GLY A 66 28.67 4.87 -13.05
CA GLY A 66 27.89 4.21 -12.01
C GLY A 66 26.70 5.04 -11.54
N ALA A 67 26.87 6.36 -11.42
CA ALA A 67 25.80 7.30 -11.09
C ALA A 67 24.68 7.29 -12.14
N ALA A 68 25.05 7.37 -13.43
CA ALA A 68 24.10 7.38 -14.53
C ALA A 68 23.33 6.04 -14.62
N ALA A 69 24.04 4.92 -14.56
CA ALA A 69 23.42 3.59 -14.58
C ALA A 69 22.48 3.40 -13.37
N GLY A 70 22.94 3.76 -12.18
CA GLY A 70 22.14 3.69 -10.96
C GLY A 70 20.89 4.58 -11.01
N HIS A 71 20.99 5.78 -11.59
CA HIS A 71 19.88 6.69 -11.76
C HIS A 71 18.77 6.10 -12.64
N VAL A 72 19.13 5.55 -13.80
CA VAL A 72 18.16 4.99 -14.76
C VAL A 72 17.40 3.81 -14.14
N ILE A 73 18.13 2.91 -13.48
CA ILE A 73 17.53 1.75 -12.81
C ILE A 73 16.61 2.19 -11.68
N GLY A 74 17.04 3.14 -10.84
CA GLY A 74 16.24 3.65 -9.75
C GLY A 74 14.99 4.40 -10.23
N ASN A 75 15.10 5.21 -11.28
CA ASN A 75 13.96 5.95 -11.85
C ASN A 75 12.85 5.00 -12.35
N SER A 76 13.23 3.85 -12.90
CA SER A 76 12.23 2.85 -13.31
C SER A 76 11.43 2.27 -12.13
N GLN A 77 12.06 2.14 -10.96
CA GLN A 77 11.40 1.68 -9.73
C GLN A 77 10.48 2.76 -9.17
N ASP A 78 10.94 4.02 -9.13
CA ASP A 78 10.12 5.14 -8.69
C ASP A 78 8.82 5.25 -9.53
N VAL A 79 8.93 5.11 -10.86
CA VAL A 79 7.77 5.12 -11.76
C VAL A 79 6.85 3.92 -11.53
N ALA A 80 7.40 2.74 -11.23
CA ALA A 80 6.61 1.55 -10.93
C ALA A 80 5.82 1.73 -9.62
N GLU A 81 6.47 2.22 -8.57
CA GLU A 81 5.83 2.48 -7.28
C GLU A 81 4.75 3.56 -7.39
N GLU A 82 5.00 4.63 -8.16
CA GLU A 82 4.00 5.66 -8.41
C GLU A 82 2.77 5.09 -9.13
N ARG A 83 2.97 4.24 -10.14
CA ARG A 83 1.88 3.55 -10.85
C ARG A 83 1.09 2.63 -9.93
N ASP A 84 1.77 1.83 -9.13
CA ASP A 84 1.13 0.91 -8.19
C ASP A 84 0.33 1.67 -7.13
N ALA A 85 0.90 2.76 -6.58
CA ALA A 85 0.20 3.64 -5.67
C ALA A 85 -1.06 4.26 -6.30
N ALA A 86 -0.98 4.69 -7.56
CA ALA A 86 -2.13 5.24 -8.28
C ALA A 86 -3.23 4.18 -8.52
N ILE A 87 -2.86 2.94 -8.85
CA ILE A 87 -3.80 1.83 -9.02
C ILE A 87 -4.50 1.51 -7.69
N VAL A 88 -3.75 1.42 -6.61
CA VAL A 88 -4.29 1.16 -5.27
C VAL A 88 -5.26 2.28 -4.86
N GLN A 89 -4.91 3.55 -5.10
CA GLN A 89 -5.80 4.68 -4.84
C GLN A 89 -7.09 4.65 -5.68
N ALA A 90 -7.00 4.33 -6.97
CA ALA A 90 -8.16 4.15 -7.83
C ALA A 90 -9.06 3.01 -7.33
N HIS A 91 -8.47 1.91 -6.86
CA HIS A 91 -9.20 0.82 -6.23
C HIS A 91 -9.82 1.20 -4.88
N HIS A 92 -9.21 2.06 -4.07
CA HIS A 92 -9.81 2.54 -2.83
C HIS A 92 -11.03 3.45 -3.09
N ALA A 93 -10.99 4.28 -4.13
CA ALA A 93 -12.15 5.07 -4.56
C ALA A 93 -13.29 4.17 -5.06
N GLN A 94 -12.97 3.12 -5.83
CA GLN A 94 -13.96 2.12 -6.28
C GLN A 94 -14.47 1.22 -5.15
N ARG A 95 -13.64 0.84 -4.17
CA ARG A 95 -14.08 0.06 -3.01
C ARG A 95 -15.19 0.80 -2.26
N ARG A 96 -15.08 2.12 -2.11
CA ARG A 96 -16.14 2.94 -1.51
C ARG A 96 -17.47 2.82 -2.28
N GLN A 97 -17.43 2.63 -3.59
CA GLN A 97 -18.63 2.42 -4.42
C GLN A 97 -19.16 0.98 -4.34
N ARG A 98 -18.30 -0.04 -4.26
CA ARG A 98 -18.76 -1.44 -4.04
C ARG A 98 -19.43 -1.66 -2.69
N PHE A 99 -19.09 -0.90 -1.65
CA PHE A 99 -19.85 -0.93 -0.39
C PHE A 99 -21.27 -0.35 -0.53
N VAL A 100 -21.47 0.62 -1.43
CA VAL A 100 -22.81 1.19 -1.72
C VAL A 100 -23.67 0.19 -2.51
N GLU A 101 -23.05 -0.63 -3.35
CA GLU A 101 -23.69 -1.75 -4.07
C GLU A 101 -23.86 -3.01 -3.18
N SER A 102 -23.11 -3.12 -2.08
CA SER A 102 -23.21 -4.25 -1.13
C SER A 102 -24.21 -4.02 0.00
N ALA A 103 -24.87 -2.86 0.04
CA ALA A 103 -25.91 -2.58 1.02
C ALA A 103 -27.10 -3.51 0.74
N VAL A 104 -27.45 -4.34 1.71
CA VAL A 104 -28.57 -5.28 1.56
C VAL A 104 -29.85 -4.47 1.37
N THR A 105 -30.62 -4.81 0.34
CA THR A 105 -31.91 -4.19 0.03
C THR A 105 -33.07 -5.13 0.38
N ASN A 106 -34.29 -4.59 0.41
CA ASN A 106 -35.48 -5.43 0.56
C ASN A 106 -35.56 -6.51 -0.52
N ARG A 107 -35.10 -6.22 -1.75
CA ARG A 107 -35.07 -7.20 -2.85
C ARG A 107 -34.11 -8.35 -2.52
N ASP A 108 -32.93 -8.04 -2.02
CA ASP A 108 -31.93 -9.07 -1.66
C ASP A 108 -32.45 -9.96 -0.53
N ILE A 109 -33.19 -9.42 0.43
CA ILE A 109 -33.81 -10.19 1.52
C ILE A 109 -34.88 -11.15 0.98
N ILE A 110 -35.75 -10.64 0.11
CA ILE A 110 -36.76 -11.44 -0.56
C ILE A 110 -36.09 -12.55 -1.39
N GLU A 111 -35.06 -12.20 -2.14
CA GLU A 111 -34.30 -13.15 -2.94
C GLU A 111 -33.59 -14.21 -2.08
N MET A 112 -32.91 -13.81 -1.00
CA MET A 112 -32.29 -14.75 -0.07
C MET A 112 -33.32 -15.71 0.55
N THR A 113 -34.51 -15.20 0.84
CA THR A 113 -35.63 -16.00 1.35
C THR A 113 -36.13 -17.00 0.29
N HIS A 114 -36.30 -16.55 -0.95
CA HIS A 114 -36.69 -17.44 -2.06
C HIS A 114 -35.64 -18.50 -2.38
N GLN A 115 -34.35 -18.17 -2.22
CA GLN A 115 -33.25 -19.12 -2.34
C GLN A 115 -33.18 -20.12 -1.17
N GLY A 116 -34.10 -20.02 -0.20
CA GLY A 116 -34.16 -20.92 0.95
C GLY A 116 -32.99 -20.74 1.91
N LEU A 117 -32.33 -19.58 1.90
CA LEU A 117 -31.24 -19.32 2.84
C LEU A 117 -31.79 -19.27 4.27
N PRO A 118 -31.02 -19.77 5.26
CA PRO A 118 -31.44 -19.76 6.65
C PRO A 118 -31.75 -18.33 7.10
N GLU A 119 -32.83 -18.20 7.87
CA GLU A 119 -33.26 -16.92 8.43
C GLU A 119 -32.14 -16.20 9.18
N GLN A 120 -31.35 -16.95 9.94
CA GLN A 120 -30.19 -16.43 10.66
C GLN A 120 -29.12 -15.85 9.73
N THR A 121 -28.91 -16.43 8.54
CA THR A 121 -27.99 -15.89 7.54
C THR A 121 -28.49 -14.57 6.98
N ILE A 122 -29.80 -14.44 6.79
CA ILE A 122 -30.45 -13.20 6.35
C ILE A 122 -30.32 -12.12 7.43
N VAL A 123 -30.62 -12.46 8.68
CA VAL A 123 -30.46 -11.56 9.83
C VAL A 123 -28.99 -11.14 10.02
N ASN A 124 -28.04 -12.07 9.90
CA ASN A 124 -26.62 -11.73 9.98
C ASN A 124 -26.21 -10.81 8.84
N SER A 125 -26.73 -11.02 7.62
CA SER A 125 -26.47 -10.12 6.49
C SER A 125 -26.96 -8.70 6.77
N ILE A 126 -28.13 -8.55 7.39
CA ILE A 126 -28.67 -7.25 7.85
C ILE A 126 -27.75 -6.61 8.90
N ASN A 127 -27.29 -7.37 9.89
CA ASN A 127 -26.50 -6.87 11.00
C ASN A 127 -25.06 -6.52 10.62
N GLU A 128 -24.41 -7.36 9.80
CA GLU A 128 -23.00 -7.23 9.46
C GLU A 128 -22.76 -6.30 8.27
N ARG A 129 -23.58 -6.42 7.23
CA ARG A 129 -23.41 -5.64 5.99
C ARG A 129 -24.18 -4.32 6.05
N GLY A 130 -25.24 -4.26 6.87
CA GLY A 130 -26.18 -3.15 6.86
C GLY A 130 -26.95 -3.07 5.54
N GLY A 131 -27.80 -2.07 5.42
CA GLY A 131 -28.64 -1.99 4.23
C GLY A 131 -29.46 -0.72 4.09
N ARG A 132 -30.21 -0.68 2.99
CA ARG A 132 -31.28 0.29 2.79
C ARG A 132 -32.59 -0.49 2.80
N PHE A 133 -33.27 -0.41 3.93
CA PHE A 133 -34.50 -1.13 4.15
C PHE A 133 -35.67 -0.15 4.13
N ASP A 134 -36.58 -0.33 3.17
CA ASP A 134 -37.89 0.30 3.20
C ASP A 134 -38.79 -0.49 4.14
N THR A 135 -39.15 0.12 5.26
CA THR A 135 -39.98 -0.47 6.30
C THR A 135 -41.38 0.14 6.33
N SER A 136 -41.86 0.68 5.20
CA SER A 136 -43.23 1.19 5.05
C SER A 136 -44.27 0.05 5.12
N PRO A 137 -45.53 0.34 5.52
CA PRO A 137 -46.55 -0.69 5.69
C PRO A 137 -46.76 -1.58 4.45
N ASP A 138 -46.84 -0.97 3.26
CA ASP A 138 -47.04 -1.70 2.01
C ASP A 138 -45.85 -2.63 1.70
N GLN A 139 -44.63 -2.17 1.98
CA GLN A 139 -43.43 -2.97 1.75
C GLN A 139 -43.32 -4.13 2.73
N LEU A 140 -43.68 -3.94 3.99
CA LEU A 140 -43.68 -5.02 4.99
C LEU A 140 -44.72 -6.10 4.66
N ILE A 141 -45.90 -5.69 4.19
CA ILE A 141 -46.93 -6.62 3.70
C ILE A 141 -46.41 -7.41 2.50
N TYR A 142 -45.75 -6.73 1.55
CA TYR A 142 -45.15 -7.38 0.39
C TYR A 142 -44.08 -8.40 0.78
N MET A 143 -43.21 -8.07 1.73
CA MET A 143 -42.16 -8.97 2.23
C MET A 143 -42.74 -10.20 2.94
N ASN A 144 -43.75 -10.01 3.78
CA ASN A 144 -44.45 -11.13 4.43
C ASN A 144 -45.12 -12.04 3.39
N LYS A 145 -45.77 -11.47 2.36
CA LYS A 145 -46.34 -12.24 1.24
C LYS A 145 -45.29 -12.98 0.42
N ALA A 146 -44.08 -12.43 0.31
CA ALA A 146 -42.95 -13.07 -0.35
C ALA A 146 -42.29 -14.18 0.50
N GLY A 147 -42.81 -14.46 1.70
CA GLY A 147 -42.31 -15.50 2.59
C GLY A 147 -41.20 -15.04 3.52
N VAL A 148 -40.87 -13.74 3.55
CA VAL A 148 -39.89 -13.20 4.50
C VAL A 148 -40.47 -13.27 5.91
N SER A 149 -39.72 -13.88 6.82
CA SER A 149 -40.16 -14.09 8.19
C SER A 149 -40.22 -12.80 9.02
N GLN A 150 -41.01 -12.85 10.09
CA GLN A 150 -41.18 -11.72 11.00
C GLN A 150 -39.88 -11.31 11.71
N SER A 151 -38.98 -12.25 12.05
CA SER A 151 -37.75 -11.90 12.75
C SER A 151 -36.75 -11.17 11.85
N VAL A 152 -36.72 -11.50 10.55
CA VAL A 152 -35.95 -10.76 9.53
C VAL A 152 -36.50 -9.35 9.37
N VAL A 153 -37.83 -9.20 9.25
CA VAL A 153 -38.48 -7.89 9.19
C VAL A 153 -38.18 -7.06 10.44
N GLN A 154 -38.22 -7.68 11.62
CA GLN A 154 -37.90 -7.02 12.88
C GLN A 154 -36.43 -6.58 12.95
N ALA A 155 -35.50 -7.41 12.45
CA ALA A 155 -34.09 -7.05 12.33
C ALA A 155 -33.89 -5.83 11.42
N MET A 156 -34.61 -5.75 10.30
CA MET A 156 -34.58 -4.58 9.41
C MET A 156 -35.10 -3.30 10.10
N GLN A 157 -36.22 -3.40 10.80
CA GLN A 157 -36.80 -2.27 11.55
C GLN A 157 -35.86 -1.80 12.67
N GLN A 158 -35.25 -2.75 13.40
CA GLN A 158 -34.29 -2.44 14.45
C GLN A 158 -33.03 -1.77 13.88
N TYR A 159 -32.57 -2.17 12.70
CA TYR A 159 -31.46 -1.48 12.02
C TYR A 159 -31.82 -0.04 11.65
N ASN A 160 -33.01 0.20 11.08
CA ASN A 160 -33.46 1.56 10.71
C ASN A 160 -33.60 2.47 11.93
N THR A 161 -34.15 1.98 13.05
CA THR A 161 -34.32 2.78 14.27
C THR A 161 -32.99 3.15 14.93
N ARG A 162 -31.96 2.30 14.88
CA ARG A 162 -30.61 2.64 15.38
C ARG A 162 -29.90 3.72 14.56
N ARG A 163 -30.38 4.02 13.36
CA ARG A 163 -29.75 4.98 12.44
C ARG A 163 -30.26 6.42 12.65
N TYR A 164 -31.33 6.60 13.42
CA TYR A 164 -31.89 7.89 13.84
C TYR A 164 -31.60 8.13 15.31
#